data_AF-A0A2S2GA58-F1
#
_entry.id   AF-A0A2S2GA58-F1
#
_cell.length_a   1.000
_cell.length_b   1.000
_cell.length_c   1.000
_cell.angle_alpha   90.00
_cell.angle_beta   90.00
_cell.angle_gamma   90.00
#
_symmetry.space_group_name_H-M   'P 1'
#
loop_
_entity.id
_entity.type
_entity.pdbx_description
1 polymer ?
#
loop_
_entity_poly.entity_id
_entity_poly.type
_entity_poly.pdbx_seq_one_letter_code
_entity_poly.pdbx_strand_id
1 'polypeptide(L)'
;MPCLPAVLASNRWTWVSLVPVSPELRAALQRLREVRSERPWGECETESFAAWRERIADALDSLAGVLIYQQDRERAAAEAAAARTEAERIRADLDQPG
;
A
#
# COMPACT_ATOMS: atom_id res chain seq x y z
N MET A 1 -53.24 23.94 -19.05
CA MET A 1 -52.24 22.87 -19.14
C MET A 1 -50.92 23.41 -18.64
N PRO A 2 -50.61 23.29 -17.34
CA PRO A 2 -49.35 23.74 -16.79
C PRO A 2 -48.24 22.71 -17.03
N CYS A 3 -47.03 23.23 -17.16
CA CYS A 3 -45.78 22.56 -17.47
C CYS A 3 -45.34 21.56 -16.38
N LEU A 4 -44.61 20.52 -16.82
CA LEU A 4 -44.01 19.43 -16.03
C LEU A 4 -43.08 19.92 -14.90
N PRO A 5 -42.75 19.06 -13.94
CA PRO A 5 -41.38 18.98 -13.45
C PRO A 5 -40.74 17.65 -13.85
N ALA A 6 -39.54 17.79 -14.40
CA ALA A 6 -38.60 16.73 -14.70
C ALA A 6 -38.48 15.77 -13.50
N VAL A 7 -38.65 14.48 -13.78
CA VAL A 7 -38.23 13.40 -12.89
C VAL A 7 -36.74 13.60 -12.65
N LEU A 8 -36.40 14.10 -11.46
CA LEU A 8 -35.03 14.21 -11.00
C LEU A 8 -34.40 12.82 -11.10
N ALA A 9 -33.40 12.73 -11.96
CA ALA A 9 -32.51 11.60 -12.05
C ALA A 9 -32.04 11.24 -10.64
N SER A 10 -32.40 10.03 -10.20
CA SER A 10 -31.85 9.43 -9.01
C SER A 10 -30.35 9.25 -9.23
N ASN A 11 -29.55 10.16 -8.69
CA ASN A 11 -28.10 10.07 -8.69
C ASN A 11 -27.69 8.90 -7.78
N ARG A 12 -27.57 7.72 -8.39
CA ARG A 12 -27.34 6.40 -7.80
C ARG A 12 -25.93 6.20 -7.18
N TRP A 13 -25.25 7.27 -6.75
CA TRP A 13 -23.84 7.22 -6.32
C TRP A 13 -23.50 8.04 -5.08
N THR A 14 -24.46 8.54 -4.30
CA THR A 14 -24.15 9.34 -3.10
C THR A 14 -23.91 8.51 -1.83
N TRP A 15 -24.10 7.20 -1.86
CA TRP A 15 -23.98 6.34 -0.67
C TRP A 15 -22.64 5.59 -0.55
N VAL A 16 -21.65 5.86 -1.40
CA VAL A 16 -20.31 5.24 -1.33
C VAL A 16 -19.25 6.29 -0.99
N SER A 17 -19.29 6.83 0.23
CA SER A 17 -18.13 7.34 0.99
C SER A 17 -18.60 8.17 2.17
N LEU A 18 -18.88 7.53 3.30
CA LEU A 18 -19.09 8.22 4.58
C LEU A 18 -17.96 7.96 5.59
N VAL A 19 -16.86 7.31 5.17
CA VAL A 19 -15.63 7.30 5.95
C VAL A 19 -14.68 8.32 5.33
N PRO A 20 -14.58 9.55 5.87
CA PRO A 20 -13.53 10.47 5.44
C PRO A 20 -12.18 9.80 5.68
N VAL A 21 -11.45 9.55 4.58
CA VAL A 21 -10.07 9.05 4.64
C VAL A 21 -9.23 10.14 5.28
N SER A 22 -8.64 9.85 6.44
CA SER A 22 -7.78 10.81 7.12
C SER A 22 -6.59 11.22 6.24
N PRO A 23 -6.08 12.45 6.36
CA PRO A 23 -4.89 12.88 5.62
C PRO A 23 -3.70 11.93 5.81
N GLU A 24 -3.54 11.39 7.02
CA GLU A 24 -2.47 10.46 7.39
C GLU A 24 -2.63 9.13 6.65
N LEU A 25 -3.85 8.58 6.62
CA LEU A 25 -4.14 7.34 5.88
C LEU A 25 -3.92 7.54 4.37
N ARG A 26 -4.32 8.69 3.83
CA ARG A 26 -4.09 9.02 2.42
C ARG A 26 -2.58 9.09 2.12
N ALA A 27 -1.81 9.77 2.97
CA ALA A 27 -0.37 9.91 2.80
C ALA A 27 0.34 8.55 2.87
N ALA A 28 -0.01 7.69 3.83
CA ALA A 28 0.56 6.36 3.95
C ALA A 28 0.25 5.47 2.73
N LEU A 29 -1.01 5.49 2.25
CA LEU A 29 -1.40 4.75 1.04
C LEU A 29 -0.69 5.28 -0.21
N GLN A 30 -0.52 6.59 -0.33
CA GLN A 30 0.21 7.23 -1.43
C GLN A 30 1.68 6.80 -1.42
N ARG A 31 2.35 6.86 -0.26
CA ARG A 31 3.73 6.39 -0.10
C ARG A 31 3.89 4.93 -0.48
N LEU A 32 2.98 4.05 -0.04
CA LEU A 32 3.04 2.63 -0.40
C LEU A 32 2.88 2.42 -1.92
N ARG A 33 2.05 3.21 -2.59
CA ARG A 33 1.90 3.15 -4.07
C ARG A 33 3.16 3.60 -4.78
N GLU A 34 3.76 4.71 -4.33
CA GLU A 34 5.01 5.24 -4.89
C GLU A 34 6.12 4.19 -4.79
N VAL A 35 6.37 3.66 -3.59
CA VAL A 35 7.40 2.63 -3.39
C VAL A 35 7.12 1.40 -4.26
N ARG A 36 5.87 0.95 -4.37
CA ARG A 36 5.51 -0.18 -5.26
C ARG A 36 5.80 0.09 -6.74
N SER A 37 5.66 1.34 -7.18
CA SER A 37 5.94 1.73 -8.57
C SER A 37 7.43 1.79 -8.89
N GLU A 38 8.28 1.99 -7.88
CA GLU A 38 9.74 2.04 -7.99
C GLU A 38 10.39 0.65 -7.93
N ARG A 39 9.62 -0.40 -8.25
CA ARG A 39 10.14 -1.76 -8.29
C ARG A 39 11.31 -1.83 -9.30
N PRO A 40 12.50 -2.32 -8.88
CA PRO A 40 13.62 -2.53 -9.80
C PRO A 40 13.26 -3.56 -10.92
N TRP A 41 13.75 -3.34 -12.14
CA TRP A 41 13.65 -4.28 -13.28
C TRP A 41 15.00 -4.85 -13.76
N GLY A 42 15.30 -6.13 -13.46
CA GLY A 42 16.42 -6.87 -14.08
C GLY A 42 17.17 -7.86 -13.17
N GLU A 43 18.05 -8.67 -13.74
CA GLU A 43 18.82 -9.73 -13.05
C GLU A 43 20.07 -9.19 -12.28
N CYS A 44 20.58 -8.01 -12.63
CA CYS A 44 21.71 -7.35 -11.92
C CYS A 44 21.27 -6.50 -10.72
N GLU A 45 20.00 -6.60 -10.31
CA GLU A 45 19.38 -5.71 -9.33
C GLU A 45 19.09 -6.40 -8.00
N THR A 46 19.69 -7.54 -7.72
CA THR A 46 19.40 -8.36 -6.53
C THR A 46 19.52 -7.56 -5.23
N GLU A 47 20.58 -6.76 -5.05
CA GLU A 47 20.72 -5.86 -3.89
C GLU A 47 19.70 -4.70 -3.94
N SER A 48 19.51 -4.09 -5.10
CA SER A 48 18.50 -3.01 -5.28
C SER A 48 17.08 -3.50 -4.99
N PHE A 49 16.80 -4.77 -5.28
CA PHE A 49 15.53 -5.43 -5.01
C PHE A 49 15.39 -5.73 -3.52
N ALA A 50 16.45 -6.20 -2.84
CA ALA A 50 16.45 -6.35 -1.39
C ALA A 50 16.18 -5.00 -0.69
N ALA A 51 16.88 -3.94 -1.09
CA ALA A 51 16.66 -2.59 -0.58
C ALA A 51 15.23 -2.08 -0.90
N TRP A 52 14.69 -2.40 -2.07
CA TRP A 52 13.30 -2.08 -2.40
C TRP A 52 12.29 -2.82 -1.50
N ARG A 53 12.54 -4.10 -1.18
CA ARG A 53 11.69 -4.88 -0.25
C ARG A 53 11.68 -4.27 1.15
N GLU A 54 12.82 -3.77 1.65
CA GLU A 54 12.86 -3.03 2.92
C GLU A 54 12.01 -1.75 2.87
N ARG A 55 12.11 -0.97 1.79
CA ARG A 55 11.27 0.23 1.63
C ARG A 55 9.78 -0.10 1.59
N ILE A 56 9.40 -1.26 1.03
CA ILE A 56 8.01 -1.76 1.11
C ILE A 56 7.63 -2.07 2.55
N ALA A 57 8.51 -2.72 3.33
CA ALA A 57 8.26 -3.02 4.74
C ALA A 57 8.02 -1.73 5.55
N ASP A 58 8.86 -0.71 5.36
CA ASP A 58 8.73 0.55 6.09
C ASP A 58 7.46 1.32 5.72
N ALA A 59 7.06 1.27 4.45
CA ALA A 59 5.79 1.84 4.01
C ALA A 59 4.57 1.10 4.60
N LEU A 60 4.65 -0.23 4.74
CA LEU A 60 3.61 -1.05 5.35
C LEU A 60 3.52 -0.81 6.87
N ASP A 61 4.64 -0.67 7.58
CA ASP A 61 4.63 -0.33 9.02
C ASP A 61 4.04 1.05 9.26
N SER A 62 4.38 2.03 8.42
CA SER A 62 3.77 3.36 8.46
C SER A 62 2.25 3.29 8.23
N LEU A 63 1.80 2.43 7.31
CA LEU A 63 0.37 2.19 7.07
C LEU A 63 -0.30 1.51 8.28
N ALA A 64 0.34 0.51 8.89
CA ALA A 64 -0.15 -0.16 10.09
C ALA A 64 -0.36 0.84 11.26
N GLY A 65 0.47 1.87 11.37
CA GLY A 65 0.31 2.91 12.40
C GLY A 65 -0.97 3.74 12.28
N VAL A 66 -1.58 3.82 11.09
CA VAL A 66 -2.72 4.71 10.80
C VAL A 66 -4.02 3.97 10.46
N LEU A 67 -3.98 2.64 10.34
CA LEU A 67 -5.15 1.81 10.09
C LEU A 67 -6.02 1.67 11.35
N ILE A 68 -7.33 1.85 11.17
CA ILE A 68 -8.31 1.87 12.28
C ILE A 68 -8.56 0.45 12.82
N TYR A 69 -8.65 -0.53 11.93
CA TYR A 69 -8.98 -1.91 12.31
C TYR A 69 -7.71 -2.69 12.67
N GLN A 70 -7.74 -3.33 13.84
CA GLN A 70 -6.62 -4.13 14.35
C GLN A 70 -6.20 -5.23 13.36
N GLN A 71 -7.17 -5.90 12.72
CA GLN A 71 -6.89 -6.94 11.74
C GLN A 71 -6.09 -6.41 10.52
N ASP A 72 -6.40 -5.20 10.04
CA ASP A 72 -5.67 -4.60 8.94
C ASP A 72 -4.25 -4.21 9.37
N ARG A 73 -4.08 -3.76 10.62
CA ARG A 73 -2.76 -3.46 11.21
C ARG A 73 -1.90 -4.71 11.29
N GLU A 74 -2.45 -5.81 11.80
CA GLU A 74 -1.75 -7.09 11.90
C GLU A 74 -1.36 -7.63 10.52
N ARG A 75 -2.26 -7.50 9.54
CA ARG A 75 -1.96 -7.89 8.16
C ARG A 75 -0.84 -7.05 7.56
N ALA A 76 -0.88 -5.72 7.73
CA ALA A 76 0.17 -4.83 7.23
C ALA A 76 1.53 -5.15 7.89
N ALA A 77 1.55 -5.39 9.19
CA ALA A 77 2.75 -5.78 9.93
C ALA A 77 3.30 -7.15 9.48
N ALA A 78 2.43 -8.14 9.24
CA ALA A 78 2.83 -9.44 8.73
C ALA A 78 3.43 -9.34 7.32
N GLU A 79 2.82 -8.54 6.43
CA GLU A 79 3.35 -8.27 5.10
C GLU A 79 4.70 -7.51 5.16
N ALA A 80 4.87 -6.59 6.12
CA ALA A 80 6.13 -5.89 6.36
C ALA A 80 7.23 -6.86 6.83
N ALA A 81 6.92 -7.74 7.79
CA ALA A 81 7.85 -8.77 8.25
C ALA A 81 8.29 -9.69 7.11
N ALA A 82 7.34 -10.18 6.30
CA ALA A 82 7.64 -11.01 5.13
C ALA A 82 8.52 -10.27 4.10
N ALA A 83 8.37 -8.95 3.98
CA ALA A 83 9.22 -8.15 3.10
C ALA A 83 10.67 -8.05 3.60
N ARG A 84 10.87 -7.88 4.91
CA ARG A 84 12.21 -7.87 5.51
C ARG A 84 12.89 -9.24 5.41
N THR A 85 12.17 -10.30 5.74
CA THR A 85 12.70 -11.68 5.62
C THR A 85 13.16 -11.97 4.19
N GLU A 86 12.42 -11.51 3.18
CA GLU A 86 12.84 -11.68 1.79
C GLU A 86 14.09 -10.86 1.46
N ALA A 87 14.20 -9.61 1.92
CA ALA A 87 15.40 -8.80 1.72
C ALA A 87 16.64 -9.44 2.40
N GLU A 88 16.48 -9.93 3.63
CA GLU A 88 17.52 -10.63 4.38
C GLU A 88 17.98 -11.91 3.66
N ARG A 89 17.03 -12.72 3.17
CA ARG A 89 17.33 -13.92 2.40
C ARG A 89 18.17 -13.60 1.17
N ILE A 90 17.77 -12.57 0.43
CA ILE A 90 18.49 -12.16 -0.79
C ILE A 90 19.92 -11.72 -0.48
N ARG A 91 20.14 -10.95 0.59
CA ARG A 91 21.49 -10.56 1.00
C ARG A 91 22.33 -11.74 1.47
N ALA A 92 21.72 -12.65 2.23
CA ALA A 92 22.41 -13.87 2.66
C ALA A 92 22.84 -14.74 1.47
N ASP A 93 22.01 -14.82 0.42
CA ASP A 93 22.33 -15.53 -0.83
C ASP A 93 23.47 -14.84 -1.60
N LEU A 94 23.61 -13.51 -1.52
CA LEU A 94 24.72 -12.75 -2.13
C LEU A 94 26.05 -12.92 -1.38
N ASP A 95 26.01 -13.09 -0.06
CA ASP A 95 27.20 -13.23 0.80
C ASP A 95 27.79 -14.65 0.79
N GLN A 96 27.08 -15.65 0.25
CA GLN A 96 27.63 -17.00 0.10
C GLN A 96 28.58 -17.07 -1.12
N PRO A 97 29.86 -17.44 -0.93
CA PRO A 97 30.74 -17.74 -2.05
C PRO A 97 30.26 -19.03 -2.72
N GLY A 98 29.91 -18.92 -4.01
CA GLY A 98 29.62 -20.08 -4.87
C GLY A 98 30.82 -21.02 -5.03
#